data_AF-A0A258QIB1-F1
#
_entry.id   AF-A0A258QIB1-F1
#
_cell.length_a   1.000
_cell.length_b   1.000
_cell.length_c   1.000
_cell.angle_alpha   90.00
_cell.angle_beta   90.00
_cell.angle_gamma   90.00
#
_symmetry.space_group_name_H-M   'P 1'
#
loop_
_entity.id
_entity.type
_entity.pdbx_description
1 polymer ?
#
loop_
_entity_poly.entity_id
_entity_poly.type
_entity_poly.pdbx_seq_one_letter_code
_entity_poly.pdbx_strand_id
1 'polypeptide(L)' 'MKFDVRYYLVAILFIIFDLEIAFLFPWAVALDQIGHFGLIAMAIFLGVLVIGFIYEWKKGALEWE' A
#
# COMPACT_ATOMS: atom_id res chain seq x y z
N MET A 1 4.25 29.03 -10.70
CA MET A 1 4.48 27.57 -10.81
C MET A 1 3.19 26.87 -10.39
N LYS A 2 2.45 26.26 -11.31
CA LYS A 2 1.41 25.30 -10.92
C LYS A 2 2.14 24.02 -10.57
N PHE A 3 2.34 23.76 -9.27
CA PHE A 3 2.79 22.45 -8.84
C PHE A 3 1.73 21.46 -9.27
N ASP A 4 2.16 20.49 -10.07
CA ASP A 4 1.27 19.48 -10.56
C ASP A 4 0.82 18.62 -9.37
N VAL A 5 -0.50 18.55 -9.14
CA VAL A 5 -1.09 17.78 -8.04
C VAL A 5 -0.61 16.31 -8.07
N ARG A 6 -0.20 15.85 -9.25
CA ARG A 6 0.41 14.55 -9.53
C ARG A 6 1.62 14.23 -8.63
N TYR A 7 2.53 15.18 -8.38
CA TYR A 7 3.70 14.94 -7.50
C TYR A 7 3.29 14.70 -6.04
N TYR A 8 2.24 15.38 -5.58
CA TYR A 8 1.71 15.19 -4.23
C TYR A 8 1.04 13.81 -4.09
N LEU A 9 0.31 13.36 -5.11
CA LEU A 9 -0.30 12.03 -5.12
C LEU A 9 0.76 10.92 -5.08
N VAL A 10 1.83 11.05 -5.87
CA VAL A 10 2.96 10.09 -5.82
C VAL A 10 3.63 10.08 -4.44
N ALA A 11 3.80 11.24 -3.79
CA ALA A 11 4.38 11.31 -2.46
C ALA A 11 3.49 10.66 -1.39
N ILE A 12 2.17 10.88 -1.44
CA ILE A 12 1.23 10.21 -0.53
C ILE A 12 1.27 8.70 -0.75
N LEU A 13 1.21 8.25 -2.01
CA LEU A 13 1.27 6.84 -2.37
C LEU A 13 2.54 6.20 -1.81
N PHE A 14 3.68 6.86 -1.99
CA PHE A 14 4.96 6.40 -1.44
C PHE A 14 4.93 6.28 0.08
N ILE A 15 4.40 7.28 0.80
CA ILE A 15 4.30 7.25 2.27
C ILE A 15 3.39 6.10 2.73
N ILE A 16 2.26 5.91 2.07
CA ILE A 16 1.31 4.85 2.39
C ILE A 16 1.98 3.48 2.17
N PHE A 17 2.60 3.27 1.01
CA PHE A 17 3.27 2.01 0.68
C PHE A 17 4.47 1.70 1.61
N ASP A 18 5.24 2.72 1.99
CA ASP A 18 6.36 2.56 2.92
C ASP A 18 5.86 2.16 4.32
N LEU A 19 4.77 2.78 4.78
CA LEU A 19 4.11 2.42 6.03
C LEU A 19 3.59 0.98 6.02
N GLU A 20 3.04 0.51 4.89
CA GLU A 20 2.58 -0.88 4.74
C GLU A 20 3.71 -1.89 4.87
N ILE A 21 4.86 -1.60 4.26
CA ILE A 21 6.06 -2.43 4.40
C ILE A 21 6.52 -2.45 5.87
N ALA A 22 6.44 -1.32 6.57
CA ALA A 22 6.74 -1.27 7.99
C ALA A 22 5.82 -2.19 8.83
N PHE A 23 4.55 -2.40 8.41
CA PHE A 23 3.63 -3.36 9.04
C PHE A 23 3.89 -4.82 8.65
N LEU A 24 4.45 -5.08 7.46
CA LEU A 24 4.81 -6.43 7.03
C LEU A 24 5.93 -7.04 7.89
N PHE A 25 6.88 -6.24 8.37
CA PHE A 25 7.98 -6.72 9.22
C PHE A 25 7.53 -7.37 10.55
N PRO A 26 6.79 -6.69 11.44
CA PRO A 26 6.36 -7.29 12.70
C PRO A 26 5.42 -8.47 12.48
N TRP A 27 4.58 -8.44 11.44
CA TRP A 27 3.76 -9.59 11.07
C TRP A 27 4.62 -10.80 10.67
N ALA A 28 5.64 -10.60 9.83
CA ALA A 28 6.52 -11.67 9.39
C ALA A 28 7.32 -12.27 10.56
N VAL A 29 7.77 -11.43 11.50
CA VAL A 29 8.46 -11.87 12.72
C VAL A 29 7.52 -12.63 13.67
N ALA A 30 6.27 -12.20 13.77
CA ALA A 30 5.29 -12.83 14.65
C ALA A 30 4.56 -14.03 14.01
N LEU A 31 4.82 -14.35 12.75
CA LEU A 31 4.03 -15.31 11.96
C LEU A 31 3.85 -16.67 12.64
N ASP A 32 4.91 -17.17 13.28
CA ASP A 32 4.90 -18.44 14.03
C ASP A 32 3.96 -18.42 15.25
N GLN A 33 3.67 -17.25 15.82
CA GLN A 33 2.80 -17.08 16.99
C GLN A 33 1.33 -16.91 16.61
N ILE A 34 1.06 -16.22 15.51
CA ILE A 34 -0.30 -15.91 15.02
C ILE A 34 -0.86 -17.01 14.09
N GLY A 35 -0.01 -17.85 13.52
CA GLY A 35 -0.38 -19.01 12.70
C GLY A 35 -1.27 -18.65 11.51
N HIS A 36 -2.21 -19.52 11.16
CA HIS A 36 -3.10 -19.37 10.00
C HIS A 36 -3.99 -18.12 10.06
N PHE A 37 -4.36 -17.66 11.25
CA PHE A 37 -5.13 -16.43 11.42
C PHE A 37 -4.34 -15.20 10.97
N GLY A 38 -3.04 -15.14 11.33
CA GLY A 38 -2.13 -14.10 10.88
C GLY A 38 -1.97 -14.06 9.36
N LEU A 39 -1.92 -15.23 8.72
CA LEU A 39 -1.86 -15.35 7.26
C LEU A 39 -3.09 -14.75 6.57
N ILE A 40 -4.30 -15.10 7.04
CA ILE A 40 -5.55 -14.58 6.45
C ILE A 40 -5.68 -13.08 6.70
N ALA A 41 -5.35 -12.60 7.90
CA ALA A 41 -5.38 -11.18 8.21
C ALA A 41 -4.45 -10.37 7.31
N MET A 42 -3.22 -10.85 7.08
CA MET A 42 -2.29 -10.17 6.17
C MET A 42 -2.71 -10.28 4.71
N ALA A 43 -3.30 -11.40 4.29
CA ALA A 43 -3.84 -11.53 2.93
C ALA A 43 -4.98 -10.52 2.67
N ILE A 44 -5.87 -10.30 3.65
CA ILE A 44 -6.92 -9.27 3.56
C ILE A 44 -6.29 -7.88 3.54
N PHE A 45 -5.32 -7.61 4.41
CA PHE A 45 -4.61 -6.34 4.45
C PHE A 45 -4.00 -5.99 3.09
N LEU A 46 -3.18 -6.89 2.53
CA LEU A 46 -2.60 -6.73 1.19
C LEU A 46 -3.66 -6.61 0.09
N GLY A 47 -4.78 -7.34 0.21
CA GLY A 47 -5.90 -7.25 -0.73
C GLY A 47 -6.52 -5.85 -0.80
N VAL A 48 -6.73 -5.21 0.34
CA VAL A 48 -7.25 -3.83 0.41
C VAL A 48 -6.27 -2.85 -0.25
N LEU A 49 -4.97 -3.05 -0.05
CA LEU A 49 -3.92 -2.20 -0.62
C LEU A 49 -3.87 -2.29 -2.15
N VAL A 50 -3.92 -3.51 -2.68
CA VAL A 50 -3.97 -3.73 -4.13
C VAL A 50 -5.21 -3.05 -4.73
N ILE A 51 -6.36 -3.10 -4.06
CA ILE A 51 -7.57 -2.41 -4.52
C ILE A 51 -7.38 -0.89 -4.53
N GLY A 52 -6.80 -0.32 -3.47
CA GLY A 52 -6.47 1.11 -3.40
C GLY A 52 -5.52 1.55 -4.52
N PHE A 53 -4.46 0.77 -4.74
CA PHE A 53 -3.49 1.01 -5.80
C PHE A 53 -4.11 0.95 -7.20
N ILE A 54 -4.95 -0.06 -7.48
CA ILE A 54 -5.67 -0.18 -8.75
C ILE A 54 -6.60 1.02 -8.96
N TYR A 55 -7.26 1.50 -7.90
CA TYR A 55 -8.14 2.67 -7.98
C TYR A 55 -7.36 3.93 -8.36
N GLU A 56 -6.21 4.18 -7.74
CA GLU A 56 -5.36 5.34 -8.05
C GLU A 56 -4.75 5.25 -9.44
N TRP A 57 -4.34 4.05 -9.88
CA TRP A 57 -3.90 3.80 -11.25
C TRP A 57 -5.02 4.17 -12.24
N LYS A 58 -6.22 3.64 -12.05
CA LYS A 58 -7.36 3.92 -12.94
C LYS A 58 -7.77 5.40 -12.97
N LYS A 59 -7.47 6.15 -11.91
CA LYS A 59 -7.75 7.59 -11.83
C LYS A 59 -6.73 8.44 -12.61
N GLY A 60 -5.74 7.82 -13.23
CA GLY A 60 -4.73 8.51 -14.04
C GLY A 60 -3.71 9.28 -13.19
N ALA A 61 -3.58 8.97 -11.90
CA ALA A 61 -2.57 9.60 -11.04
C ALA A 61 -1.13 9.23 -11.42
N LEU A 62 -0.97 8.13 -12.18
CA LEU A 62 0.31 7.53 -12.58
C LEU A 62 0.56 7.56 -14.10
N GLU A 63 -0.35 8.11 -14.92
CA GLU A 63 -0.12 8.22 -16.35
C GLU A 63 0.72 9.46 -16.67
N TRP A 64 1.90 9.21 -17.24
CA TRP A 64 2.85 10.20 -17.72
C TRP A 64 2.68 10.31 -19.24
N GLU A 65 2.19 11.45 -19.72
CA GLU A 65 2.67 11.99 -21.00
C GLU A 65 3.91 12.84 -20.74
#